data_AF-A0A0H3VB24-F1
#
_entry.id   AF-A0A0H3VB24-F1
#
_cell.length_a   1.000
_cell.length_b   1.000
_cell.length_c   1.000
_cell.angle_alpha   90.00
_cell.angle_beta   90.00
_cell.angle_gamma   90.00
#
_symmetry.space_group_name_H-M   'P 1'
#
loop_
_entity.id
_entity.type
_entity.pdbx_description
1 polymer ?
#
loop_
_entity_poly.entity_id
_entity_poly.type
_entity_poly.pdbx_seq_one_letter_code
_entity_poly.pdbx_strand_id
1 'polypeptide(L)'
;MEGHVKRPMNAFMVWSCGERQKLAQQNPSMQNTEISKLLGCRWKSLTEGEKRPFFQEAQRLKTLHREKYPNYKYQPHRRAKVPQRSGALQTAVTSTKLYNLLQWDRNPHTITYRQDWTRAAHLSSKNQQSFYCQPVDIPTGNPLQQQQQQQQQHQFHHHQQQQQHQFRQQQQLKHQHQHQFYQQQQQQHQFHQQQQQQQQQQQQQQFHQQQQQQQFHQQQQQKQQQQQFHHQHQQQHKQQQHQFHHQQQQKQRQQHQFHQQ
;
A
#
# COMPACT_ATOMS: atom_id res chain seq x y z
N MET A 1 -37.30 -11.25 -5.55
CA MET A 1 -36.83 -10.62 -4.30
C MET A 1 -35.32 -10.61 -4.32
N GLU A 2 -34.69 -9.47 -4.58
CA GLU A 2 -33.24 -9.38 -4.51
C GLU A 2 -32.84 -9.22 -3.03
N GLY A 3 -32.37 -10.32 -2.45
CA GLY A 3 -32.10 -10.45 -1.02
C GLY A 3 -30.82 -9.74 -0.56
N HIS A 4 -30.65 -9.64 0.76
CA HIS A 4 -29.46 -9.05 1.39
C HIS A 4 -28.15 -9.65 0.84
N VAL A 5 -27.34 -8.80 0.22
CA VAL A 5 -26.02 -9.16 -0.35
C VAL A 5 -25.06 -9.54 0.78
N LYS A 6 -24.56 -10.79 0.77
CA LYS A 6 -23.59 -11.27 1.75
C LYS A 6 -22.20 -10.69 1.49
N ARG A 7 -21.42 -10.51 2.55
CA ARG A 7 -20.01 -10.08 2.47
C ARG A 7 -19.17 -11.06 1.63
N PRO A 8 -18.18 -10.59 0.86
CA PRO A 8 -17.21 -11.48 0.23
C PRO A 8 -16.39 -12.20 1.31
N MET A 9 -16.02 -13.45 1.05
CA MET A 9 -15.23 -14.24 1.98
C MET A 9 -13.80 -13.70 2.06
N ASN A 10 -13.29 -13.54 3.28
CA ASN A 10 -11.88 -13.23 3.52
C ASN A 10 -11.02 -14.50 3.43
N ALA A 11 -9.69 -14.37 3.46
CA ALA A 11 -8.76 -15.49 3.28
C ALA A 11 -9.01 -16.64 4.27
N PHE A 12 -9.22 -16.32 5.55
CA PHE A 12 -9.55 -17.32 6.57
C PHE A 12 -10.88 -18.02 6.27
N MET A 13 -11.91 -17.31 5.84
CA MET A 13 -13.22 -17.89 5.52
C MET A 13 -13.16 -18.80 4.27
N VAL A 14 -12.34 -18.45 3.27
CA VAL A 14 -12.11 -19.30 2.09
C VAL A 14 -11.44 -20.61 2.49
N TRP A 15 -10.38 -20.55 3.29
CA TRP A 15 -9.66 -21.73 3.77
C TRP A 15 -10.50 -22.58 4.74
N SER A 16 -11.09 -21.95 5.75
CA SER A 16 -11.80 -22.65 6.83
C SER A 16 -13.08 -23.33 6.37
N CYS A 17 -13.63 -23.00 5.20
CA CYS A 17 -14.81 -23.67 4.66
C CYS A 17 -14.58 -25.17 4.46
N GLY A 18 -13.54 -25.53 3.70
CA GLY A 18 -13.19 -26.93 3.45
C GLY A 18 -12.66 -27.64 4.68
N GLU A 19 -11.83 -26.97 5.49
CA GLU A 19 -11.28 -27.57 6.71
C GLU A 19 -12.35 -27.80 7.78
N ARG A 20 -13.34 -26.91 7.91
CA ARG A 20 -14.50 -27.12 8.78
C ARG A 20 -15.30 -28.34 8.35
N GLN A 21 -15.52 -28.53 7.05
CA GLN A 21 -16.25 -29.68 6.53
C GLN A 21 -15.52 -30.99 6.87
N LYS A 22 -14.20 -31.04 6.67
CA LYS A 22 -13.37 -32.20 7.04
C LYS A 22 -13.47 -32.52 8.54
N LEU A 23 -13.32 -31.51 9.40
CA LEU A 23 -13.40 -31.70 10.85
C LEU A 23 -14.80 -32.11 11.34
N ALA A 24 -15.85 -31.57 10.73
CA ALA A 24 -17.23 -31.93 11.06
C ALA A 24 -17.57 -33.36 10.64
N GLN A 25 -17.01 -33.84 9.51
CA GLN A 25 -17.17 -35.25 9.08
C GLN A 25 -16.41 -36.21 10.01
N GLN A 26 -15.21 -35.84 10.45
CA GLN A 26 -14.40 -36.64 11.37
C GLN A 26 -14.95 -36.64 12.80
N ASN A 27 -15.55 -35.53 13.24
CA ASN A 27 -16.10 -35.38 14.58
C ASN A 27 -17.55 -34.83 14.52
N PRO A 28 -18.54 -35.66 14.18
CA PRO A 28 -19.94 -35.21 14.04
C PRO A 28 -20.57 -34.69 15.34
N SER A 29 -20.04 -35.10 16.49
CA SER A 29 -20.46 -34.64 17.82
C SER A 29 -19.86 -33.29 18.25
N MET A 30 -18.80 -32.83 17.58
CA MET A 30 -18.10 -31.62 17.95
C MET A 30 -18.88 -30.37 17.54
N GLN A 31 -19.03 -29.42 18.45
CA GLN A 31 -19.75 -28.19 18.15
C GLN A 31 -18.93 -27.28 17.22
N ASN A 32 -19.61 -26.55 16.33
CA ASN A 32 -18.96 -25.62 15.40
C ASN A 32 -18.17 -24.50 16.13
N THR A 33 -18.57 -24.18 17.36
CA THR A 33 -17.82 -23.29 18.26
C THR A 33 -16.41 -23.82 18.55
N GLU A 34 -16.26 -25.11 18.78
CA GLU A 34 -14.98 -25.77 19.06
C GLU A 34 -14.17 -25.95 17.77
N ILE A 35 -14.82 -26.40 16.70
CA ILE A 35 -14.20 -26.50 15.37
C ILE A 35 -13.61 -25.15 14.95
N SER A 36 -14.34 -24.06 15.17
CA SER A 36 -13.88 -22.71 14.84
C SER A 36 -12.67 -22.27 15.69
N LYS A 37 -12.58 -22.69 16.96
CA LYS A 37 -11.40 -22.44 17.80
C LYS A 37 -10.16 -23.17 17.25
N LEU A 38 -10.32 -24.47 16.93
CA LEU A 38 -9.24 -25.29 16.37
C LEU A 38 -8.73 -24.74 15.04
N LEU A 39 -9.64 -24.37 14.14
CA LEU A 39 -9.30 -23.77 12.85
C LEU A 39 -8.57 -22.43 13.01
N GLY A 40 -8.97 -21.61 13.99
CA GLY A 40 -8.27 -20.36 14.30
C GLY A 40 -6.81 -20.59 14.73
N CYS A 41 -6.56 -21.60 15.57
CA CYS A 41 -5.20 -21.99 15.97
C CYS A 41 -4.40 -22.50 14.77
N ARG A 42 -4.95 -23.43 13.99
CA ARG A 42 -4.28 -24.01 12.83
C ARG A 42 -3.95 -22.95 11.77
N TRP A 43 -4.86 -22.02 11.50
CA TRP A 43 -4.59 -20.90 10.59
C TRP A 43 -3.42 -20.03 11.04
N LYS A 44 -3.29 -19.76 12.35
CA LYS A 44 -2.15 -18.99 12.87
C LYS A 44 -0.83 -19.72 12.64
N SER A 45 -0.83 -21.04 12.79
CA SER A 45 0.35 -21.90 12.61
C SER A 45 0.77 -22.11 11.15
N LEU A 46 -0.13 -21.88 10.17
CA LEU A 46 0.24 -21.96 8.75
C LEU A 46 1.30 -20.91 8.38
N THR A 47 2.21 -21.29 7.51
CA THR A 47 3.23 -20.41 6.92
C THR A 47 2.60 -19.44 5.91
N GLU A 48 3.34 -18.38 5.56
CA GLU A 48 2.88 -17.41 4.55
C GLU A 48 2.69 -18.04 3.17
N GLY A 49 3.57 -18.99 2.80
CA GLY A 49 3.46 -19.74 1.55
C GLY A 49 2.13 -20.52 1.47
N GLU A 50 1.75 -21.18 2.56
CA GLU A 50 0.48 -21.92 2.64
C GLU A 50 -0.75 -20.99 2.65
N LYS A 51 -0.63 -19.80 3.24
CA LYS A 51 -1.73 -18.82 3.27
C LYS A 51 -1.93 -18.09 1.94
N ARG A 52 -0.85 -17.89 1.17
CA ARG A 52 -0.80 -17.12 -0.08
C ARG A 52 -1.93 -17.45 -1.07
N PRO A 53 -2.22 -18.72 -1.43
CA PRO A 53 -3.31 -19.02 -2.35
C PRO A 53 -4.68 -18.55 -1.84
N PHE A 54 -4.92 -18.63 -0.53
CA PHE A 54 -6.19 -18.19 0.07
C PHE A 54 -6.31 -16.66 0.13
N PHE A 55 -5.20 -15.94 0.26
CA PHE A 55 -5.18 -14.48 0.13
C PHE A 55 -5.46 -14.04 -1.31
N GLN A 56 -4.86 -14.70 -2.30
CA GLN A 56 -5.12 -14.43 -3.72
C GLN A 56 -6.61 -14.69 -4.06
N GLU A 57 -7.16 -15.80 -3.59
CA GLU A 57 -8.56 -16.14 -3.82
C GLU A 57 -9.52 -15.18 -3.13
N ALA A 58 -9.24 -14.78 -1.88
CA ALA A 58 -10.05 -13.77 -1.19
C ALA A 58 -10.02 -12.41 -1.91
N GLN A 59 -8.87 -12.03 -2.47
CA GLN A 59 -8.75 -10.80 -3.27
C GLN A 59 -9.56 -10.92 -4.57
N ARG A 60 -9.51 -12.07 -5.24
CA ARG A 60 -10.33 -12.35 -6.44
C ARG A 60 -11.82 -12.24 -6.12
N LEU A 61 -12.28 -12.87 -5.03
CA LEU A 61 -13.67 -12.80 -4.58
C LEU A 61 -14.10 -11.38 -4.21
N LYS A 62 -13.21 -10.58 -3.60
CA LYS A 62 -13.47 -9.17 -3.29
C LYS A 62 -13.67 -8.35 -4.57
N THR A 63 -12.82 -8.53 -5.59
CA THR A 63 -12.95 -7.86 -6.89
C THR A 63 -14.25 -8.25 -7.58
N LEU A 64 -14.52 -9.56 -7.69
CA LEU A 64 -15.75 -10.09 -8.29
C LEU A 64 -17.01 -9.56 -7.59
N HIS A 65 -16.99 -9.47 -6.27
CA HIS A 65 -18.10 -8.92 -5.49
C HIS A 65 -18.30 -7.42 -5.79
N ARG A 66 -17.23 -6.65 -5.91
CA ARG A 66 -17.31 -5.22 -6.22
C ARG A 66 -17.86 -4.98 -7.63
N GLU A 67 -17.47 -5.80 -8.60
CA GLU A 67 -17.97 -5.73 -9.98
C GLU A 67 -19.45 -6.14 -10.06
N LYS A 68 -19.82 -7.24 -9.40
CA LYS A 68 -21.21 -7.72 -9.38
C LYS A 68 -22.16 -6.80 -8.60
N TYR A 69 -21.66 -6.15 -7.55
CA TYR A 69 -22.45 -5.27 -6.68
C TYR A 69 -21.76 -3.90 -6.52
N PRO A 70 -21.79 -3.03 -7.54
CA PRO A 70 -21.08 -1.75 -7.52
C PRO A 70 -21.60 -0.81 -6.42
N ASN A 71 -22.88 -0.92 -6.06
CA ASN A 71 -23.53 -0.11 -5.02
C ASN A 71 -23.49 -0.76 -3.61
N TYR A 72 -22.80 -1.90 -3.46
CA TYR A 72 -22.75 -2.57 -2.17
C TYR A 72 -21.97 -1.76 -1.14
N LYS A 73 -22.61 -1.46 -0.01
CA LYS A 73 -22.00 -0.84 1.16
C LYS A 73 -22.25 -1.70 2.39
N TYR A 74 -21.18 -2.01 3.12
CA TYR A 74 -21.30 -2.76 4.37
C TYR A 74 -22.02 -1.91 5.43
N GLN A 75 -23.18 -2.38 5.85
CA GLN A 75 -23.99 -1.76 6.91
C GLN A 75 -24.10 -2.74 8.07
N PRO A 76 -23.29 -2.60 9.13
CA PRO A 76 -23.35 -3.49 10.28
C PRO A 76 -24.69 -3.32 10.99
N HIS A 77 -25.54 -4.35 10.94
CA HIS A 77 -26.79 -4.37 11.68
C HIS A 77 -26.52 -4.75 13.15
N ARG A 78 -26.72 -3.81 14.07
CA ARG A 78 -26.72 -4.10 15.51
C ARG A 78 -28.09 -4.62 15.90
N ARG A 79 -28.19 -5.90 16.24
CA ARG A 79 -29.38 -6.41 16.92
C ARG A 79 -29.49 -5.74 18.29
N ALA A 80 -30.64 -5.16 18.60
CA ALA A 80 -30.92 -4.64 19.94
C ALA A 80 -30.80 -5.80 20.94
N LYS A 81 -30.00 -5.61 21.98
CA LYS A 81 -29.83 -6.61 23.04
C LYS A 81 -31.08 -6.55 23.91
N VAL A 82 -32.02 -7.48 23.68
CA VAL A 82 -33.12 -7.71 24.63
C VAL A 82 -32.48 -8.19 25.94
N PRO A 83 -32.65 -7.50 27.07
CA PRO A 83 -32.15 -7.97 28.36
C PRO A 83 -32.96 -9.22 28.75
N GLN A 84 -32.43 -10.41 28.46
CA GLN A 84 -32.97 -11.65 28.99
C GLN A 84 -32.62 -11.71 30.48
N ARG A 85 -33.60 -11.45 31.34
CA ARG A 85 -33.59 -11.84 32.75
C ARG A 85 -33.95 -13.32 32.83
N SER A 86 -32.97 -14.18 33.08
CA SER A 86 -33.21 -15.52 33.65
C SER A 86 -31.89 -16.08 34.16
N GLY A 87 -31.82 -16.28 35.48
CA GLY A 87 -30.71 -16.96 36.13
C GLY A 87 -30.66 -18.43 35.73
N ALA A 88 -29.49 -18.87 35.30
CA ALA A 88 -29.09 -20.27 35.31
C ALA A 88 -27.57 -20.30 35.51
N LEU A 89 -27.14 -20.71 36.71
CA LEU A 89 -25.78 -21.14 36.97
C LEU A 89 -25.50 -22.33 36.05
N GLN A 90 -24.64 -22.15 35.04
CA GLN A 90 -23.95 -23.26 34.41
C GLN A 90 -22.44 -23.06 34.56
N THR A 91 -21.86 -24.11 35.14
CA THR A 91 -20.46 -24.40 35.46
C THR A 91 -19.43 -23.74 34.54
N ALA A 92 -18.50 -23.06 35.19
CA ALA A 92 -17.29 -22.50 34.60
C ALA A 92 -16.39 -23.62 34.05
N VAL A 93 -16.43 -23.83 32.74
CA VAL A 93 -15.30 -24.40 32.00
C VAL A 93 -14.57 -23.25 31.29
N THR A 94 -13.43 -22.89 31.87
CA THR A 94 -12.24 -22.31 31.22
C THR A 94 -12.52 -21.40 30.02
N SER A 95 -12.89 -20.16 30.35
CA SER A 95 -13.03 -19.06 29.42
C SER A 95 -11.77 -18.88 28.56
N THR A 96 -11.97 -18.94 27.24
CA THR A 96 -11.07 -18.55 26.14
C THR A 96 -10.33 -17.21 26.38
N LYS A 97 -10.72 -16.41 27.38
CA LYS A 97 -9.98 -15.24 27.88
C LYS A 97 -8.59 -15.59 28.42
N LEU A 98 -8.41 -16.73 29.11
CA LEU A 98 -7.09 -17.10 29.66
C LEU A 98 -6.14 -17.64 28.58
N TYR A 99 -6.65 -18.39 27.60
CA TYR A 99 -5.82 -18.92 26.50
C TYR A 99 -5.28 -17.82 25.55
N ASN A 100 -5.99 -16.69 25.43
CA ASN A 100 -5.49 -15.54 24.69
C ASN A 100 -4.52 -14.68 25.52
N LEU A 101 -4.54 -14.75 26.86
CA LEU A 101 -3.69 -13.90 27.70
C LEU A 101 -2.24 -14.42 27.79
N LEU A 102 -2.03 -15.71 27.57
CA LEU A 102 -0.72 -16.38 27.67
C LEU A 102 0.15 -16.27 26.41
N GLN A 103 -0.34 -15.66 25.31
CA GLN A 103 0.30 -15.77 23.99
C GLN A 103 0.48 -14.42 23.27
N TRP A 104 0.40 -13.30 23.98
CA TRP A 104 0.62 -11.95 23.41
C TRP A 104 2.08 -11.59 23.17
N ASP A 105 3.01 -12.50 23.45
CA ASP A 105 4.40 -12.32 23.07
C ASP A 105 4.71 -13.16 21.83
N ARG A 106 5.27 -12.49 20.80
CA ARG A 106 5.84 -13.08 19.57
C ARG A 106 4.92 -13.27 18.35
N ASN A 107 4.31 -12.19 17.81
CA ASN A 107 4.17 -12.05 16.35
C ASN A 107 3.96 -10.58 15.87
N PRO A 108 4.90 -9.98 15.11
CA PRO A 108 4.88 -8.57 14.72
C PRO A 108 4.14 -8.25 13.40
N HIS A 109 2.97 -8.83 13.12
CA HIS A 109 2.19 -8.47 11.92
C HIS A 109 0.69 -8.17 12.10
N THR A 110 0.22 -7.95 13.33
CA THR A 110 -1.13 -7.36 13.54
C THR A 110 -1.02 -5.84 13.73
N ILE A 111 -0.50 -5.16 12.70
CA ILE A 111 -0.67 -3.70 12.55
C ILE A 111 -1.87 -3.52 11.61
N THR A 112 -3.04 -3.31 12.20
CA THR A 112 -4.01 -2.30 11.72
C THR A 112 -5.14 -2.19 12.75
N TYR A 113 -5.39 -0.95 13.15
CA TYR A 113 -6.50 -0.49 13.98
C TYR A 113 -6.36 -0.65 15.51
N ARG A 114 -5.43 0.14 16.06
CA ARG A 114 -5.48 0.61 17.46
C ARG A 114 -6.39 1.84 17.53
N GLN A 115 -7.59 1.69 18.07
CA GLN A 115 -8.41 2.74 18.69
C GLN A 115 -9.61 2.05 19.37
N ASP A 116 -9.59 1.94 20.71
CA ASP A 116 -10.78 1.84 21.61
C ASP A 116 -10.42 1.19 22.97
N TRP A 117 -9.80 1.95 23.87
CA TRP A 117 -9.73 1.57 25.31
C TRP A 117 -10.52 2.52 26.22
N THR A 118 -11.23 3.51 25.68
CA THR A 118 -11.84 4.59 26.48
C THR A 118 -13.36 4.45 26.71
N ARG A 119 -14.01 3.37 26.25
CA ARG A 119 -15.49 3.23 26.33
C ARG A 119 -16.00 2.33 27.47
N ALA A 120 -15.12 1.71 28.26
CA ALA A 120 -15.51 0.69 29.25
C ALA A 120 -15.78 1.23 30.68
N ALA A 121 -15.51 2.51 30.98
CA ALA A 121 -15.54 3.04 32.34
C ALA A 121 -16.90 3.63 32.80
N HIS A 122 -17.92 3.75 31.94
CA HIS A 122 -19.14 4.55 32.25
C HIS A 122 -20.45 3.76 32.40
N LEU A 123 -20.44 2.43 32.56
CA LEU A 123 -21.68 1.63 32.66
C LEU A 123 -21.88 0.89 33.99
N SER A 124 -21.36 1.42 35.10
CA SER A 124 -21.64 0.85 36.43
C SER A 124 -22.01 1.90 37.45
N SER A 125 -23.18 2.53 37.25
CA SER A 125 -23.91 3.15 38.36
C SER A 125 -25.38 3.28 37.97
N LYS A 126 -26.21 2.38 38.53
CA LYS A 126 -27.67 2.45 38.72
C LYS A 126 -28.28 1.05 38.72
N ASN A 127 -28.21 0.38 39.86
CA ASN A 127 -29.38 -0.32 40.40
C ASN A 127 -29.13 -0.63 41.88
N GLN A 128 -29.54 0.30 42.73
CA GLN A 128 -29.80 0.02 44.13
C GLN A 128 -31.23 -0.55 44.19
N GLN A 129 -31.40 -1.79 44.65
CA GLN A 129 -32.48 -2.16 45.57
C GLN A 129 -32.29 -3.59 46.09
N SER A 130 -32.13 -3.68 47.42
CA SER A 130 -32.54 -4.77 48.33
C SER A 130 -32.00 -6.19 48.15
N PHE A 131 -31.28 -6.67 49.17
CA PHE A 131 -31.78 -7.75 50.05
C PHE A 131 -31.03 -7.66 51.39
N TYR A 132 -31.79 -7.52 52.48
CA TYR A 132 -31.29 -7.63 53.85
C TYR A 132 -30.73 -9.04 54.08
N CYS A 133 -29.44 -9.14 54.36
CA CYS A 133 -28.87 -10.25 55.14
C CYS A 133 -28.01 -9.61 56.23
N GLN A 134 -28.37 -9.91 57.48
CA GLN A 134 -27.68 -9.40 58.65
C GLN A 134 -26.23 -9.92 58.71
N PRO A 135 -25.27 -9.11 59.20
CA PRO A 135 -23.90 -9.55 59.37
C PRO A 135 -23.83 -10.48 60.59
N VAL A 136 -23.38 -11.71 60.37
CA VAL A 136 -22.90 -12.59 61.44
C VAL A 136 -21.47 -12.17 61.79
N ASP A 137 -21.22 -11.94 63.07
CA ASP A 137 -19.92 -11.59 63.61
C ASP A 137 -18.90 -12.71 63.32
N ILE A 138 -17.86 -12.39 62.56
CA ILE A 138 -16.66 -13.22 62.39
C ILE A 138 -15.51 -12.50 63.12
N PRO A 139 -14.67 -13.19 63.91
CA PRO A 139 -13.75 -12.54 64.83
C PRO A 139 -12.70 -11.72 64.09
N THR A 140 -12.46 -10.53 64.64
CA THR A 140 -11.51 -9.49 64.24
C THR A 140 -10.14 -10.06 63.85
N GLY A 141 -9.88 -10.10 62.53
CA GLY A 141 -8.52 -10.16 61.99
C GLY A 141 -7.77 -8.87 62.29
N ASN A 142 -6.54 -9.00 62.75
CA ASN A 142 -5.68 -7.93 63.26
C ASN A 142 -5.55 -6.75 62.27
N PRO A 143 -6.03 -5.52 62.58
CA PRO A 143 -6.12 -4.40 61.62
C PRO A 143 -4.77 -3.93 61.06
N LEU A 144 -3.66 -4.21 61.77
CA LEU A 144 -2.30 -3.89 61.31
C LEU A 144 -1.91 -4.67 60.03
N GLN A 145 -2.40 -5.91 59.90
CA GLN A 145 -2.01 -6.81 58.80
C GLN A 145 -2.78 -6.48 57.51
N GLN A 146 -4.01 -5.98 57.63
CA GLN A 146 -4.82 -5.51 56.50
C GLN A 146 -4.26 -4.20 55.92
N GLN A 147 -3.77 -3.29 56.76
CA GLN A 147 -3.13 -2.04 56.30
C GLN A 147 -1.81 -2.32 55.56
N GLN A 148 -1.00 -3.26 56.05
CA GLN A 148 0.23 -3.66 55.38
C GLN A 148 -0.02 -4.34 54.02
N GLN A 149 -1.08 -5.15 53.93
CA GLN A 149 -1.48 -5.78 52.67
C GLN A 149 -1.99 -4.75 51.64
N GLN A 150 -2.71 -3.72 52.07
CA GLN A 150 -3.12 -2.61 51.19
C GLN A 150 -1.92 -1.80 50.69
N GLN A 151 -0.93 -1.51 51.54
CA GLN A 151 0.31 -0.83 51.09
C GLN A 151 1.08 -1.64 50.05
N GLN A 152 1.19 -2.96 50.21
CA GLN A 152 1.83 -3.82 49.21
C GLN A 152 1.07 -3.83 47.88
N GLN A 153 -0.27 -3.85 47.92
CA GLN A 153 -1.07 -3.76 46.70
C GLN A 153 -0.88 -2.42 45.97
N HIS A 154 -0.82 -1.30 46.70
CA HIS A 154 -0.53 0.01 46.11
C HIS A 154 0.86 0.08 45.48
N GLN A 155 1.89 -0.47 46.13
CA GLN A 155 3.24 -0.55 45.57
C GLN A 155 3.29 -1.39 44.29
N PHE A 156 2.62 -2.54 44.28
CA PHE A 156 2.52 -3.40 43.10
C PHE A 156 1.82 -2.68 41.93
N HIS A 157 0.70 -2.00 42.21
CA HIS A 157 -0.05 -1.24 41.20
C HIS A 157 0.79 -0.09 40.62
N HIS A 158 1.51 0.64 41.47
CA HIS A 158 2.40 1.72 41.04
C HIS A 158 3.55 1.20 40.17
N HIS A 159 4.18 0.09 40.56
CA HIS A 159 5.23 -0.55 39.76
C HIS A 159 4.69 -1.03 38.40
N GLN A 160 3.50 -1.63 38.37
CA GLN A 160 2.87 -2.05 37.13
C GLN A 160 2.57 -0.86 36.19
N GLN A 161 2.11 0.27 36.75
CA GLN A 161 1.90 1.50 35.97
C GLN A 161 3.21 2.06 35.40
N GLN A 162 4.30 2.03 36.18
CA GLN A 162 5.61 2.45 35.68
C GLN A 162 6.09 1.59 34.50
N GLN A 163 5.91 0.26 34.58
CA GLN A 163 6.26 -0.63 33.46
C GLN A 163 5.42 -0.35 32.21
N GLN A 164 4.11 -0.12 32.37
CA GLN A 164 3.25 0.24 31.25
C GLN A 164 3.64 1.59 30.63
N HIS A 165 4.04 2.55 31.45
CA HIS A 165 4.52 3.85 31.00
C HIS A 165 5.83 3.71 30.20
N GLN A 166 6.80 2.95 30.70
CA GLN A 166 8.05 2.67 29.99
C GLN A 166 7.80 1.95 28.66
N PHE A 167 6.91 0.95 28.63
CA PHE A 167 6.54 0.27 27.39
C PHE A 167 5.91 1.24 26.38
N ARG A 168 5.03 2.14 26.83
CA ARG A 168 4.42 3.16 25.96
C ARG A 168 5.47 4.12 25.39
N GLN A 169 6.44 4.56 26.19
CA GLN A 169 7.53 5.42 25.72
C GLN A 169 8.39 4.71 24.66
N GLN A 170 8.78 3.46 24.90
CA GLN A 170 9.54 2.67 23.92
C GLN A 170 8.77 2.52 22.59
N GLN A 171 7.45 2.32 22.66
CA GLN A 171 6.62 2.23 21.47
C GLN A 171 6.53 3.57 20.72
N GLN A 172 6.49 4.71 21.43
CA GLN A 172 6.55 6.03 20.81
C GLN A 172 7.87 6.26 20.10
N LEU A 173 9.00 5.91 20.73
CA LEU A 173 10.33 6.01 20.12
C LEU A 173 10.42 5.16 18.85
N LYS A 174 9.92 3.93 18.87
CA LYS A 174 9.86 3.08 17.66
C LYS A 174 9.05 3.72 16.55
N HIS A 175 7.91 4.33 16.87
CA HIS A 175 7.09 5.04 15.90
C HIS A 175 7.80 6.27 15.32
N GLN A 176 8.53 7.02 16.15
CA GLN A 176 9.32 8.17 15.70
C GLN A 176 10.44 7.74 14.75
N HIS A 177 11.18 6.68 15.07
CA HIS A 177 12.24 6.15 14.19
C HIS A 177 11.65 5.66 12.86
N GLN A 178 10.53 4.96 12.90
CA GLN A 178 9.85 4.51 11.68
C GLN A 178 9.40 5.69 10.82
N HIS A 179 8.88 6.76 11.44
CA HIS A 179 8.51 7.97 10.73
C HIS A 179 9.72 8.66 10.10
N GLN A 180 10.83 8.81 10.85
CA GLN A 180 12.07 9.39 10.34
C GLN A 180 12.63 8.58 9.16
N PHE A 181 12.64 7.25 9.27
CA PHE A 181 13.05 6.36 8.18
C PHE A 181 12.19 6.57 6.92
N TYR A 182 10.88 6.67 7.08
CA TYR A 182 9.97 6.91 5.97
C TYR A 182 10.21 8.28 5.31
N GLN A 183 10.41 9.33 6.11
CA GLN A 183 10.77 10.65 5.59
C GLN A 183 12.10 10.63 4.82
N GLN A 184 13.10 9.92 5.33
CA GLN A 184 14.39 9.78 4.67
C GLN A 184 14.25 9.06 3.32
N GLN A 185 13.45 7.99 3.24
CA GLN A 185 13.17 7.31 1.98
C GLN A 185 12.46 8.22 0.98
N GLN A 186 11.49 9.03 1.42
CA GLN A 186 10.80 9.99 0.55
C GLN A 186 11.77 11.04 -0.02
N GLN A 187 12.68 11.57 0.82
CA GLN A 187 13.71 12.51 0.37
C GLN A 187 14.65 11.86 -0.67
N GLN A 188 15.08 10.62 -0.45
CA GLN A 188 15.91 9.90 -1.41
C GLN A 188 15.17 9.67 -2.74
N HIS A 189 13.89 9.29 -2.69
CA HIS A 189 13.09 9.11 -3.89
C HIS A 189 12.94 10.43 -4.67
N GLN A 190 12.66 11.53 -3.98
CA GLN A 190 12.56 12.86 -4.60
C GLN A 190 13.89 13.31 -5.22
N PHE A 191 15.02 13.08 -4.53
CA PHE A 191 16.36 13.36 -5.06
C PHE A 191 16.63 12.57 -6.36
N HIS A 192 16.34 11.27 -6.35
CA HIS A 192 16.54 10.43 -7.53
C HIS A 192 15.63 10.85 -8.70
N GLN A 193 14.39 11.22 -8.42
CA GLN A 193 13.48 11.76 -9.43
C GLN A 193 13.98 13.07 -10.04
N GLN A 194 14.51 13.97 -9.20
CA GLN A 194 15.09 15.23 -9.68
C GLN A 194 16.33 15.00 -10.54
N GLN A 195 17.18 14.04 -10.16
CA GLN A 195 18.35 13.64 -10.95
C GLN A 195 17.94 13.09 -12.33
N GLN A 196 16.91 12.25 -12.40
CA GLN A 196 16.39 11.73 -13.67
C GLN A 196 15.85 12.85 -14.56
N GLN A 197 15.11 13.82 -13.98
CA GLN A 197 14.61 14.97 -14.74
C GLN A 197 15.75 15.82 -15.30
N GLN A 198 16.79 16.09 -14.51
CA GLN A 198 17.98 16.82 -15.00
C GLN A 198 18.68 16.07 -16.14
N GLN A 199 18.85 14.75 -16.01
CA GLN A 199 19.46 13.94 -17.05
C GLN A 199 18.63 13.97 -18.34
N GLN A 200 17.30 13.90 -18.23
CA GLN A 200 16.39 13.98 -19.37
C GLN A 200 16.44 15.37 -20.03
N GLN A 201 16.52 16.45 -19.26
CA GLN A 201 16.72 17.80 -19.81
C GLN A 201 18.05 17.94 -20.53
N GLN A 202 19.14 17.40 -19.97
CA GLN A 202 20.45 17.40 -20.65
C GLN A 202 20.41 16.63 -21.97
N GLN A 203 19.77 15.46 -22.00
CA GLN A 203 19.60 14.70 -23.24
C GLN A 203 18.78 15.47 -24.28
N GLN A 204 17.70 16.14 -23.86
CA GLN A 204 16.90 16.99 -24.77
C GLN A 204 17.71 18.16 -25.32
N GLN A 205 18.52 18.82 -24.48
CA GLN A 205 19.41 19.90 -24.91
C GLN A 205 20.46 19.40 -25.91
N GLN A 206 21.09 18.25 -25.65
CA GLN A 206 22.04 17.63 -26.57
C GLN A 206 21.39 17.27 -27.90
N PHE A 207 20.19 16.68 -27.88
CA PHE A 207 19.44 16.36 -29.09
C PHE A 207 19.11 17.62 -29.90
N HIS A 208 18.64 18.67 -29.23
CA HIS A 208 18.36 19.95 -29.87
C HIS A 208 19.60 20.58 -30.49
N GLN A 209 20.73 20.54 -29.78
CA GLN A 209 22.01 21.04 -30.28
C GLN A 209 22.48 20.25 -31.50
N GLN A 210 22.32 18.92 -31.49
CA GLN A 210 22.66 18.06 -32.62
C GLN A 210 21.78 18.37 -33.84
N GLN A 211 20.47 18.60 -33.63
CA GLN A 211 19.56 19.04 -34.70
C GLN A 211 20.00 20.38 -35.30
N GLN A 212 20.35 21.36 -34.47
CA GLN A 212 20.87 22.64 -34.97
C GLN A 212 22.16 22.47 -35.79
N GLN A 213 23.09 21.63 -35.34
CA GLN A 213 24.32 21.34 -36.08
C GLN A 213 24.02 20.67 -37.44
N GLN A 214 23.09 19.72 -37.48
CA GLN A 214 22.66 19.09 -38.73
C GLN A 214 22.04 20.11 -39.69
N GLN A 215 21.16 20.98 -39.21
CA GLN A 215 20.57 22.05 -40.01
C GLN A 215 21.61 23.03 -40.55
N PHE A 216 22.58 23.43 -39.71
CA PHE A 216 23.68 24.29 -40.14
C PHE A 216 24.52 23.62 -41.23
N HIS A 217 24.87 22.34 -41.04
CA HIS A 217 25.62 21.58 -42.05
C HIS A 217 24.84 21.47 -43.36
N GLN A 218 23.54 21.22 -43.29
CA GLN A 218 22.67 21.14 -44.47
C GLN A 218 22.58 22.49 -45.20
N GLN A 219 22.48 23.62 -44.47
CA GLN A 219 22.52 24.95 -45.09
C GLN A 219 23.87 25.24 -45.76
N GLN A 220 24.98 24.82 -45.17
CA GLN A 220 26.30 24.97 -45.77
C GLN A 220 26.44 24.16 -47.06
N GLN A 221 25.93 22.92 -47.07
CA GLN A 221 25.89 22.11 -48.30
C GLN A 221 25.02 22.77 -49.39
N GLN A 222 23.85 23.30 -49.04
CA GLN A 222 23.00 24.02 -49.99
C GLN A 222 23.71 25.26 -50.55
N LYS A 223 24.40 26.04 -49.71
CA LYS A 223 25.20 27.19 -50.17
C LYS A 223 26.31 26.77 -51.11
N GLN A 224 27.04 25.68 -50.81
CA GLN A 224 28.06 25.16 -51.72
C GLN A 224 27.47 24.71 -53.05
N GLN A 225 26.33 24.01 -53.05
CA GLN A 225 25.64 23.60 -54.27
C GLN A 225 25.21 24.81 -55.11
N GLN A 226 24.68 25.85 -54.48
CA GLN A 226 24.32 27.10 -55.18
C GLN A 226 25.55 27.79 -55.79
N GLN A 227 26.67 27.84 -55.08
CA GLN A 227 27.93 28.38 -55.59
C GLN A 227 28.46 27.56 -56.78
N GLN A 228 28.41 26.23 -56.69
CA GLN A 228 28.80 25.33 -57.79
C GLN A 228 27.91 25.55 -59.01
N PHE A 229 26.59 25.64 -58.82
CA PHE A 229 25.64 25.92 -59.90
C PHE A 229 25.93 27.28 -60.56
N HIS A 230 26.15 28.32 -59.76
CA HIS A 230 26.48 29.65 -60.27
C HIS A 230 27.81 29.63 -61.06
N HIS A 231 28.84 28.95 -60.54
CA HIS A 231 30.11 28.80 -61.23
C HIS A 231 29.95 28.06 -62.57
N GLN A 232 29.21 26.93 -62.57
CA GLN A 232 28.95 26.16 -63.78
C GLN A 232 28.19 26.98 -64.83
N HIS A 233 27.20 27.76 -64.41
CA HIS A 233 26.46 28.67 -65.29
C HIS A 233 27.36 29.76 -65.89
N GLN A 234 28.27 30.35 -65.10
CA GLN A 234 29.24 31.31 -65.62
C GLN A 234 30.20 30.67 -66.66
N GLN A 235 30.66 29.43 -66.41
CA GLN A 235 31.53 28.73 -67.35
C GLN A 235 30.81 28.40 -68.67
N GLN A 236 29.54 27.97 -68.60
CA GLN A 236 28.73 27.76 -69.80
C GLN A 236 28.55 29.06 -70.60
N HIS A 237 28.26 30.17 -69.92
CA HIS A 237 28.13 31.47 -70.58
C HIS A 237 29.44 31.89 -71.27
N LYS A 238 30.60 31.71 -70.61
CA LYS A 238 31.91 31.96 -71.22
C LYS A 238 32.17 31.08 -72.43
N GLN A 239 31.83 29.80 -72.37
CA GLN A 239 31.95 28.88 -73.52
C GLN A 239 31.07 29.34 -74.69
N GLN A 240 29.82 29.73 -74.43
CA GLN A 240 28.93 30.26 -75.46
C GLN A 240 29.48 31.54 -76.10
N GLN A 241 30.04 32.45 -75.31
CA GLN A 241 30.69 33.66 -75.82
C GLN A 241 31.91 33.35 -76.69
N HIS A 242 32.73 32.38 -76.29
CA HIS A 242 33.87 31.93 -77.10
C HIS A 242 33.42 31.29 -78.42
N GLN A 243 32.39 30.42 -78.38
CA GLN A 243 31.82 29.82 -79.58
C GLN A 243 31.27 30.88 -80.53
N PHE A 244 30.56 31.88 -80.01
CA PHE A 244 30.04 33.00 -80.80
C PHE A 244 31.17 33.81 -81.45
N HIS A 245 32.19 34.19 -80.69
CA HIS A 245 33.37 34.88 -81.25
C HIS A 245 34.08 34.05 -82.32
N HIS A 246 34.23 32.75 -82.10
CA HIS A 246 34.84 31.85 -83.07
C HIS A 246 34.02 31.77 -84.37
N GLN A 247 32.70 31.69 -84.27
CA GLN A 247 31.79 31.72 -85.42
C GLN A 247 31.88 33.04 -86.20
N GLN A 248 31.96 34.18 -85.49
CA GLN A 248 32.13 35.49 -86.12
C GLN A 248 33.45 35.58 -86.89
N GLN A 249 34.56 35.10 -86.29
CA GLN A 249 35.85 35.04 -86.99
C GLN A 249 35.80 34.13 -88.22
N GLN A 250 35.12 32.98 -88.15
CA GLN A 250 34.94 32.11 -89.32
C GLN A 250 34.16 32.82 -90.44
N LYS A 251 33.08 33.53 -90.11
CA LYS A 251 32.34 34.34 -91.10
C LYS A 251 33.21 35.42 -91.72
N GLN A 252 34.00 36.15 -90.94
CA GLN A 252 34.91 37.17 -91.45
C GLN A 252 35.99 36.60 -92.38
N ARG A 253 36.55 35.42 -92.04
CA ARG A 253 37.50 34.71 -92.90
C ARG A 253 36.87 34.27 -94.23
N GLN A 254 35.64 33.74 -94.19
CA GLN A 254 34.89 33.39 -95.40
C GLN A 254 34.60 34.61 -96.28
N GLN A 255 34.24 35.74 -95.68
CA GLN A 255 34.03 37.00 -96.41
C GLN A 255 35.31 37.54 -97.07
N HIS A 256 36.46 37.44 -96.38
CA HIS A 256 37.76 37.81 -96.96
C HIS A 256 38.17 36.89 -98.12
N GLN A 257 37.93 35.58 -98.02
CA GLN A 257 38.20 34.64 -99.11
C GLN A 257 37.34 34.92 -100.34
N PHE A 258 36.10 35.39 -100.14
CA PHE A 258 35.19 35.73 -101.24
C PHE A 258 35.58 37.02 -101.99
N HIS A 259 36.33 37.93 -101.37
CA HIS A 259 36.81 39.17 -102.00
C HIS A 259 38.16 39.03 -102.71
N GLN A 260 38.83 37.87 -102.60
CA GLN A 260 40.12 37.61 -103.25
C GLN A 260 40.01 36.70 -104.50
N GLN A 261 38.80 36.37 -104.93
CA GLN A 261 38.50 35.76 -106.24
C GLN A 261 37.85 36.80 -107.15
#